data_AF-B8LAR2-F1
#
_entry.id   AF-B8LAR2-F1
#
_cell.length_a   1.000
_cell.length_b   1.000
_cell.length_c   1.000
_cell.angle_alpha   90.00
_cell.angle_beta   90.00
_cell.angle_gamma   90.00
#
_symmetry.space_group_name_H-M   'P 1'
#
loop_
_entity.id
_entity.type
_entity.pdbx_description
1 polymer ?
#
loop_
_entity_poly.entity_id
_entity_poly.type
_entity_poly.pdbx_seq_one_letter_code
_entity_poly.pdbx_strand_id
1 'polypeptide(L)'
;MDTTVDKNALALRLQEALDALESGDEAAWRQRIDGLVALRTQPMMSGLSRLARELGQALGELPTVPSEAGELDDACARLDHVVAMTEQATHRTLDLAEECRSLTEQLRAEGLQPGQDAQLERIRHNLTEIALTQSYQDLTGQIIRRVVGIVRRVHEGFGALGLPPEQHRTDPELAGPALKGLDRHAVSQNDADDLLSDLGL
;
A
#
# COMPACT_ATOMS: atom_id res chain seq x y z
N MET A 1 -23.29 -44.66 -10.90
CA MET A 1 -23.35 -45.67 -11.99
C MET A 1 -22.03 -45.78 -12.77
N ASP A 2 -21.14 -44.79 -12.74
CA ASP A 2 -19.85 -44.80 -13.49
C ASP A 2 -18.77 -45.78 -13.00
N THR A 3 -18.64 -45.99 -11.69
CA THR A 3 -17.49 -46.72 -11.12
C THR A 3 -17.45 -48.22 -11.46
N THR A 4 -18.59 -48.82 -11.79
CA THR A 4 -18.69 -50.22 -12.23
C THR A 4 -18.31 -50.42 -13.70
N VAL A 5 -18.59 -49.44 -14.56
CA VAL A 5 -18.22 -49.47 -15.97
C VAL A 5 -16.71 -49.28 -16.13
N ASP A 6 -16.13 -48.40 -15.31
CA ASP A 6 -14.69 -48.09 -15.30
C ASP A 6 -13.84 -49.30 -14.83
N LYS A 7 -14.33 -50.04 -13.83
CA LYS A 7 -13.67 -51.28 -13.34
C LYS A 7 -13.65 -52.40 -14.39
N ASN A 8 -14.73 -52.58 -15.14
CA ASN A 8 -14.81 -53.61 -16.19
C ASN A 8 -13.90 -53.26 -17.38
N ALA A 9 -13.81 -51.98 -17.77
CA ALA A 9 -12.90 -51.53 -18.81
C ALA A 9 -11.42 -51.67 -18.40
N LEU A 10 -11.11 -51.40 -17.13
CA LEU A 10 -9.77 -51.61 -16.57
C LEU A 10 -9.38 -53.09 -16.53
N ALA A 11 -10.29 -53.96 -16.11
CA ALA A 11 -10.08 -55.41 -16.10
C ALA A 11 -9.80 -55.95 -17.51
N LEU A 12 -10.59 -55.53 -18.50
CA LEU A 12 -10.38 -55.92 -19.89
C LEU A 12 -9.00 -55.49 -20.41
N ARG A 13 -8.59 -54.23 -20.16
CA ARG A 13 -7.28 -53.72 -20.60
C ARG A 13 -6.09 -54.39 -19.93
N LEU A 14 -6.22 -54.74 -18.64
CA LEU A 14 -5.20 -55.51 -17.93
C LEU A 14 -5.07 -56.92 -18.52
N GLN A 15 -6.19 -57.52 -18.91
CA GLN A 15 -6.20 -58.85 -19.52
C GLN A 15 -5.59 -58.83 -20.93
N GLU A 16 -5.94 -57.84 -21.75
CA GLU A 16 -5.32 -57.64 -23.07
C GLU A 16 -3.81 -57.34 -22.97
N ALA A 17 -3.36 -56.65 -21.91
CA ALA A 17 -1.95 -56.45 -21.65
C ALA A 17 -1.26 -57.78 -21.26
N LEU A 18 -1.91 -58.60 -20.45
CA LEU A 18 -1.40 -59.92 -20.07
C LEU A 18 -1.26 -60.83 -21.31
N ASP A 19 -2.27 -60.87 -22.17
CA ASP A 19 -2.26 -61.67 -23.41
C ASP A 19 -1.14 -61.22 -24.36
N ALA A 20 -0.87 -59.90 -24.45
CA ALA A 20 0.24 -59.36 -25.22
C ALA A 20 1.61 -59.75 -24.64
N LEU A 21 1.72 -59.80 -23.31
CA LEU A 21 2.93 -60.25 -22.62
C LEU A 21 3.18 -61.75 -22.84
N GLU A 22 2.13 -62.58 -22.75
CA GLU A 22 2.21 -64.04 -22.94
C GLU A 22 2.54 -64.42 -24.39
N SER A 23 2.11 -63.63 -25.37
CA SER A 23 2.45 -63.81 -26.79
C SER A 23 3.81 -63.22 -27.19
N GLY A 24 4.51 -62.53 -26.28
CA GLY A 24 5.81 -61.90 -26.52
C GLY A 24 5.74 -60.59 -27.33
N ASP A 25 4.55 -60.02 -27.53
CA ASP A 25 4.37 -58.74 -28.23
C ASP A 25 4.59 -57.56 -27.25
N GLU A 26 5.86 -57.22 -27.05
CA GLU A 26 6.27 -56.16 -26.14
C GLU A 26 5.73 -54.77 -26.55
N ALA A 27 5.52 -54.52 -27.84
CA ALA A 27 4.99 -53.25 -28.34
C ALA A 27 3.52 -53.08 -27.96
N ALA A 28 2.71 -54.12 -28.17
CA ALA A 28 1.32 -54.14 -27.74
C ALA A 28 1.22 -54.02 -26.21
N TRP A 29 2.06 -54.74 -25.45
CA TRP A 29 2.07 -54.65 -23.99
C TRP A 29 2.32 -53.21 -23.51
N ARG A 30 3.38 -52.53 -24.00
CA ARG A 30 3.69 -51.14 -23.64
C ARG A 30 2.53 -50.20 -23.95
N GLN A 31 1.93 -50.32 -25.13
CA GLN A 31 0.79 -49.50 -25.52
C GLN A 31 -0.41 -49.67 -24.57
N ARG A 32 -0.69 -50.90 -24.11
CA ARG A 32 -1.79 -51.16 -23.16
C ARG A 32 -1.49 -50.60 -21.77
N ILE A 33 -0.25 -50.72 -21.29
CA ILE A 33 0.19 -50.14 -20.02
C ILE A 33 0.13 -48.61 -20.05
N ASP A 34 0.62 -47.97 -21.11
CA ASP A 34 0.54 -46.52 -21.28
C ASP A 34 -0.92 -46.03 -21.29
N GLY A 35 -1.81 -46.80 -21.92
CA GLY A 35 -3.25 -46.55 -21.90
C GLY A 35 -3.88 -46.63 -20.50
N LEU A 36 -3.37 -47.50 -19.61
CA LEU A 36 -3.81 -47.58 -18.21
C LEU A 36 -3.29 -46.40 -17.38
N VAL A 37 -2.04 -45.99 -17.62
CA VAL A 37 -1.44 -44.81 -16.97
C VAL A 37 -2.20 -43.53 -17.38
N ALA A 38 -2.54 -43.40 -18.66
CA ALA A 38 -3.32 -42.28 -19.20
C ALA A 38 -4.73 -42.21 -18.57
N LEU A 39 -5.44 -43.34 -18.48
CA LEU A 39 -6.78 -43.40 -17.85
C LEU A 39 -6.78 -42.86 -16.42
N ARG A 40 -5.73 -43.15 -15.65
CA ARG A 40 -5.61 -42.68 -14.26
C ARG A 40 -5.21 -41.20 -14.17
N THR A 41 -4.35 -40.75 -15.08
CA THR A 41 -3.71 -39.42 -14.99
C THR A 41 -4.59 -38.33 -15.62
N GLN A 42 -5.30 -38.65 -16.70
CA GLN A 42 -6.15 -37.72 -17.45
C GLN A 42 -7.28 -37.06 -16.61
N PRO A 43 -8.05 -37.76 -15.75
CA PRO A 43 -9.08 -37.12 -14.93
C PRO A 43 -8.49 -36.22 -13.83
N MET A 44 -7.29 -36.53 -13.32
CA MET A 44 -6.60 -35.69 -12.35
C MET A 44 -6.10 -34.40 -13.00
N MET A 45 -5.52 -34.49 -14.21
CA MET A 45 -5.08 -33.33 -14.98
C MET A 45 -6.25 -32.45 -15.45
N SER A 46 -7.37 -33.05 -15.87
CA SER A 46 -8.56 -32.29 -16.22
C SER A 46 -9.17 -31.59 -15.00
N GLY A 47 -9.19 -32.26 -13.84
CA GLY A 47 -9.57 -31.66 -12.56
C GLY A 47 -8.68 -30.48 -12.17
N LEU A 48 -7.35 -30.60 -12.30
CA LEU A 48 -6.40 -29.52 -12.06
C LEU A 48 -6.65 -28.33 -13.00
N SER A 49 -6.87 -28.59 -14.29
CA SER A 49 -7.17 -27.54 -15.27
C SER A 49 -8.49 -26.82 -14.99
N ARG A 50 -9.49 -27.56 -14.50
CA ARG A 50 -10.78 -27.00 -14.10
C ARG A 50 -10.62 -26.12 -12.86
N LEU A 51 -9.92 -26.61 -11.83
CA LEU A 51 -9.62 -25.83 -10.63
C LEU A 51 -8.80 -24.56 -10.95
N ALA A 52 -7.83 -24.66 -11.85
CA ALA A 52 -7.06 -23.50 -12.30
C ALA A 52 -7.95 -22.47 -13.02
N ARG A 53 -8.91 -22.93 -13.81
CA ARG A 53 -9.87 -22.05 -14.50
C ARG A 53 -10.91 -21.45 -13.56
N GLU A 54 -11.43 -22.24 -12.62
CA GLU A 54 -12.32 -21.78 -11.55
C GLU A 54 -11.63 -20.74 -10.67
N LEU A 55 -10.35 -20.96 -10.32
CA LEU A 55 -9.53 -19.99 -9.60
C LEU A 55 -9.31 -18.72 -10.44
N GLY A 56 -8.94 -18.86 -11.71
CA GLY A 56 -8.74 -17.73 -12.62
C GLY A 56 -10.01 -16.90 -12.82
N GLN A 57 -11.18 -17.57 -12.89
CA GLN A 57 -12.47 -16.92 -13.00
C GLN A 57 -12.86 -16.23 -11.69
N ALA A 58 -12.69 -16.89 -10.53
CA ALA A 58 -12.93 -16.28 -9.23
C ALA A 58 -12.03 -15.06 -8.96
N LEU A 59 -10.77 -15.10 -9.41
CA LEU A 59 -9.84 -13.96 -9.36
C LEU A 59 -10.19 -12.87 -10.37
N GLY A 60 -10.72 -13.23 -11.55
CA GLY A 60 -11.15 -12.28 -12.57
C GLY A 60 -12.53 -11.65 -12.30
N GLU A 61 -13.36 -12.28 -11.47
CA GLU A 61 -14.64 -11.76 -10.96
C GLU A 61 -14.47 -10.88 -9.72
N LEU A 62 -13.25 -10.81 -9.15
CA LEU A 62 -12.94 -9.76 -8.19
C LEU A 62 -13.18 -8.41 -8.90
N PRO A 63 -13.95 -7.49 -8.30
CA PRO A 63 -14.13 -6.18 -8.89
C PRO A 63 -12.74 -5.60 -9.19
N THR A 64 -12.51 -5.24 -10.45
CA THR A 64 -11.41 -4.34 -10.80
C THR A 64 -11.68 -3.09 -10.00
N VAL A 65 -11.02 -2.95 -8.85
CA VAL A 65 -11.06 -1.73 -8.08
C VAL A 65 -10.66 -0.64 -9.09
N PRO A 66 -11.45 0.43 -9.27
CA PRO A 66 -10.99 1.58 -10.03
C PRO A 66 -9.56 1.91 -9.57
N SER A 67 -8.70 2.39 -10.46
CA SER A 67 -7.27 2.57 -10.14
C SER A 67 -7.07 3.62 -9.03
N GLU A 68 -7.32 3.24 -7.79
CA GLU A 68 -6.94 3.88 -6.54
C GLU A 68 -5.42 3.84 -6.38
N ALA A 69 -4.70 3.14 -7.26
CA ALA A 69 -3.24 3.09 -7.28
C ALA A 69 -2.63 4.50 -7.33
N GLY A 70 -3.12 5.33 -8.26
CA GLY A 70 -2.69 6.72 -8.38
C GLY A 70 -3.11 7.57 -7.18
N GLU A 71 -4.32 7.33 -6.66
CA GLU A 71 -4.82 8.04 -5.48
C GLU A 71 -4.07 7.65 -4.19
N LEU A 72 -3.63 6.40 -4.08
CA LEU A 72 -2.87 5.89 -2.94
C LEU A 72 -1.44 6.42 -2.95
N ASP A 73 -0.81 6.46 -4.12
CA ASP A 73 0.51 7.07 -4.29
C ASP A 73 0.45 8.58 -4.00
N ASP A 74 -0.58 9.28 -4.51
CA ASP A 74 -0.83 10.69 -4.21
C ASP A 74 -1.09 10.91 -2.72
N ALA A 75 -1.96 10.11 -2.09
CA ALA A 75 -2.22 10.19 -0.66
C ALA A 75 -0.96 9.93 0.18
N CYS A 76 -0.13 8.95 -0.20
CA CYS A 76 1.15 8.70 0.46
C CYS A 76 2.10 9.89 0.32
N ALA A 77 2.15 10.52 -0.85
CA ALA A 77 3.00 11.69 -1.07
C ALA A 77 2.46 12.94 -0.34
N ARG A 78 1.14 13.12 -0.25
CA ARG A 78 0.49 14.14 0.59
C ARG A 78 0.83 13.93 2.07
N LEU A 79 0.79 12.68 2.56
CA LEU A 79 1.17 12.35 3.93
C LEU A 79 2.66 12.63 4.20
N ASP A 80 3.56 12.27 3.27
CA ASP A 80 4.98 12.60 3.38
C ASP A 80 5.20 14.12 3.44
N HIS A 81 4.47 14.89 2.64
CA HIS A 81 4.51 16.36 2.69
C HIS A 81 4.00 16.90 4.04
N VAL A 82 2.90 16.36 4.58
CA VAL A 82 2.40 16.75 5.91
C VAL A 82 3.43 16.44 7.00
N VAL A 83 4.08 15.28 6.95
CA VAL A 83 5.15 14.93 7.90
C VAL A 83 6.31 15.93 7.78
N ALA A 84 6.76 16.25 6.57
CA ALA A 84 7.85 17.21 6.36
C ALA A 84 7.48 18.62 6.86
N MET A 85 6.28 19.11 6.54
CA MET A 85 5.80 20.42 6.97
C MET A 85 5.65 20.50 8.50
N THR A 86 5.16 19.44 9.13
CA THR A 86 5.02 19.39 10.60
C THR A 86 6.39 19.35 11.28
N GLU A 87 7.36 18.60 10.75
CA GLU A 87 8.74 18.62 11.24
C GLU A 87 9.39 20.00 11.10
N GLN A 88 9.20 20.67 9.97
CA GLN A 88 9.73 22.01 9.76
C GLN A 88 9.12 23.02 10.75
N ALA A 89 7.80 22.96 10.97
CA ALA A 89 7.11 23.80 11.93
C ALA A 89 7.58 23.53 13.37
N THR A 90 7.80 22.26 13.74
CA THR A 90 8.35 21.87 15.04
C THR A 90 9.75 22.41 15.25
N HIS A 91 10.67 22.21 14.30
CA HIS A 91 12.02 22.78 14.39
C HIS A 91 11.97 24.29 14.55
N ARG A 92 11.16 24.99 13.74
CA ARG A 92 11.01 26.44 13.85
C ARG A 92 10.48 26.87 15.22
N THR A 93 9.56 26.10 15.80
CA THR A 93 9.02 26.36 17.14
C THR A 93 10.08 26.18 18.22
N LEU A 94 10.93 25.16 18.11
CA LEU A 94 12.03 24.92 19.05
C LEU A 94 13.10 26.01 18.95
N ASP A 95 13.46 26.43 17.73
CA ASP A 95 14.42 27.53 17.51
C ASP A 95 13.93 28.83 18.15
N LEU A 96 12.65 29.17 17.93
CA LEU A 96 12.03 30.34 18.53
C LEU A 96 11.96 30.23 20.06
N ALA A 97 11.70 29.03 20.59
CA ALA A 97 11.67 28.82 22.03
C ALA A 97 13.05 29.04 22.65
N GLU A 98 14.11 28.57 22.00
CA GLU A 98 15.49 28.77 22.46
C GLU A 98 15.93 30.24 22.34
N GLU A 99 15.56 30.92 21.25
CA GLU A 99 15.77 32.36 21.09
C GLU A 99 15.09 33.14 22.22
N CYS A 100 13.83 32.80 22.55
CA CYS A 100 13.12 33.39 23.68
C CYS A 100 13.82 33.13 25.02
N ARG A 101 14.38 31.93 25.24
CA ARG A 101 15.15 31.63 26.47
C ARG A 101 16.39 32.50 26.57
N SER A 102 17.12 32.69 25.46
CA SER A 102 18.29 33.58 25.41
C SER A 102 17.92 35.03 25.74
N LEU A 103 16.85 35.55 25.13
CA LEU A 103 16.33 36.89 25.44
C LEU A 103 15.91 37.03 26.91
N THR A 104 15.30 35.99 27.46
CA THR A 104 14.89 35.96 28.87
C THR A 104 16.10 36.00 29.81
N GLU A 105 17.20 35.34 29.45
CA GLU A 105 18.46 35.39 30.21
C GLU A 105 19.16 36.75 30.10
N GLN A 106 19.16 37.37 28.92
CA GLN A 106 19.69 38.71 28.71
C GLN A 106 18.95 39.76 29.54
N LEU A 107 17.61 39.72 29.53
CA LEU A 107 16.77 40.59 30.36
C LEU A 107 17.05 40.44 31.86
N ARG A 108 17.36 39.21 32.31
CA ARG A 108 17.77 38.96 33.69
C ARG A 108 19.13 39.59 34.01
N ALA A 109 20.08 39.50 33.09
CA ALA A 109 21.41 40.07 33.26
C ALA A 109 21.41 41.61 33.26
N GLU A 110 20.48 42.25 32.54
CA GLU A 110 20.31 43.72 32.49
C GLU A 110 19.72 44.31 33.79
N GLY A 111 19.19 43.46 34.67
CA GLY A 111 18.61 43.85 35.95
C GLY A 111 17.10 44.01 35.87
N LEU A 112 16.39 43.24 36.69
CA LEU A 112 14.93 43.17 36.70
C LEU A 112 14.34 44.09 37.76
N GLN A 113 13.15 44.64 37.49
CA GLN A 113 12.38 45.33 38.52
C GLN A 113 11.75 44.34 39.51
N PRO A 114 11.49 44.77 40.76
CA PRO A 114 10.82 43.93 41.75
C PRO A 114 9.47 43.40 41.21
N GLY A 115 9.33 42.08 41.17
CA GLY A 115 8.12 41.40 40.67
C GLY A 115 8.20 40.84 39.25
N GLN A 116 9.20 41.22 38.45
CA GLN A 116 9.40 40.69 37.09
C GLN A 116 10.11 39.31 37.09
N ASP A 117 10.87 38.99 38.14
CA ASP A 117 11.55 37.70 38.28
C ASP A 117 10.60 36.50 38.15
N ALA A 118 9.46 36.56 38.84
CA ALA A 118 8.47 35.49 38.83
C ALA A 118 7.84 35.30 37.45
N GLN A 119 7.68 36.38 36.68
CA GLN A 119 7.16 36.32 35.32
C GLN A 119 8.18 35.71 34.36
N LEU A 120 9.46 36.09 34.46
CA LEU A 120 10.54 35.51 33.66
C LEU A 120 10.73 34.01 33.94
N GLU A 121 10.68 33.58 35.20
CA GLU A 121 10.75 32.15 35.53
C GLU A 121 9.58 31.37 34.93
N ARG A 122 8.38 31.96 34.94
CA ARG A 122 7.21 31.33 34.32
C ARG A 122 7.33 31.23 32.80
N ILE A 123 7.90 32.25 32.13
CA ILE A 123 8.20 32.19 30.70
C ILE A 123 9.22 31.07 30.42
N ARG A 124 10.33 31.00 31.17
CA ARG A 124 11.34 29.94 31.01
C ARG A 124 10.74 28.54 31.21
N HIS A 125 9.87 28.38 32.19
CA HIS A 125 9.17 27.12 32.43
C HIS A 125 8.29 26.74 31.23
N ASN A 126 7.45 27.67 30.74
CA ASN A 126 6.59 27.43 29.58
C ASN A 126 7.40 27.06 28.32
N LEU A 127 8.53 27.72 28.07
CA LEU A 127 9.42 27.41 26.93
C LEU A 127 10.01 26.00 27.04
N THR A 128 10.29 25.54 28.26
CA THR A 128 10.75 24.16 28.53
C THR A 128 9.63 23.15 28.26
N GLU A 129 8.41 23.45 28.72
CA GLU A 129 7.23 22.61 28.48
C GLU A 129 6.90 22.50 26.98
N ILE A 130 7.05 23.59 26.21
CA ILE A 130 6.92 23.55 24.76
C ILE A 130 7.92 22.55 24.16
N ALA A 131 9.19 22.63 24.55
CA ALA A 131 10.22 21.72 24.04
C ALA A 131 9.93 20.25 24.40
N LEU A 132 9.48 19.98 25.62
CA LEU A 132 9.08 18.63 26.05
C LEU A 132 7.87 18.11 25.28
N THR A 133 6.86 18.96 25.06
CA THR A 133 5.63 18.58 24.34
C THR A 133 5.93 18.23 22.88
N GLN A 134 6.90 18.90 22.26
CA GLN A 134 7.33 18.61 20.88
C GLN A 134 7.95 17.21 20.72
N SER A 135 8.38 16.53 21.80
CA SER A 135 8.87 15.14 21.71
C SER A 135 7.81 14.15 21.20
N TYR A 136 6.52 14.44 21.39
CA TYR A 136 5.43 13.64 20.81
C TYR A 136 5.39 13.73 19.29
N GLN A 137 5.83 14.85 18.70
CA GLN A 137 5.82 15.04 17.25
C GLN A 137 6.83 14.12 16.56
N ASP A 138 8.02 13.92 17.12
CA ASP A 138 9.01 12.97 16.57
C ASP A 138 8.42 11.54 16.51
N LEU A 139 7.78 11.11 17.60
CA LEU A 139 7.10 9.81 17.63
C LEU A 139 5.96 9.73 16.61
N THR A 140 5.12 10.76 16.51
CA THR A 140 4.02 10.81 15.54
C THR A 140 4.54 10.79 14.10
N GLY A 141 5.60 11.55 13.78
CA GLY A 141 6.22 11.57 12.46
C GLY A 141 6.78 10.20 12.08
N GLN A 142 7.47 9.52 13.01
CA GLN A 142 7.97 8.16 12.79
C GLN A 142 6.85 7.14 12.56
N ILE A 143 5.76 7.22 13.34
CA ILE A 143 4.59 6.34 13.16
C ILE A 143 3.97 6.56 11.79
N ILE A 144 3.74 7.80 11.37
CA ILE A 144 3.15 8.10 10.06
C ILE A 144 4.04 7.57 8.93
N ARG A 145 5.36 7.83 8.95
CA ARG A 145 6.29 7.28 7.93
C ARG A 145 6.25 5.76 7.87
N ARG A 146 6.15 5.09 9.01
CA ARG A 146 6.05 3.62 9.07
C ARG A 146 4.76 3.15 8.42
N VAL A 147 3.64 3.81 8.70
CA VAL A 147 2.33 3.50 8.09
C VAL A 147 2.38 3.72 6.59
N VAL A 148 2.86 4.88 6.11
CA VAL A 148 3.05 5.16 4.67
C VAL A 148 3.90 4.08 4.01
N GLY A 149 5.00 3.68 4.63
CA GLY A 149 5.85 2.60 4.12
C GLY A 149 5.15 1.23 4.06
N ILE A 150 4.28 0.91 5.01
CA ILE A 150 3.47 -0.33 4.97
C ILE A 150 2.48 -0.27 3.81
N VAL A 151 1.78 0.85 3.68
CA VAL A 151 0.77 1.07 2.63
C VAL A 151 1.39 0.93 1.23
N ARG A 152 2.56 1.55 0.99
CA ARG A 152 3.32 1.39 -0.26
C ARG A 152 3.66 -0.06 -0.58
N ARG A 153 4.18 -0.82 0.40
CA ARG A 153 4.52 -2.24 0.19
C ARG A 153 3.30 -3.11 -0.11
N VAL A 154 2.17 -2.82 0.53
CA VAL A 154 0.91 -3.51 0.25
C VAL A 154 0.46 -3.20 -1.17
N HIS A 155 0.53 -1.94 -1.58
CA HIS A 155 0.22 -1.50 -2.94
C HIS A 155 1.07 -2.21 -4.01
N GLU A 156 2.39 -2.21 -3.83
CA GLU A 156 3.35 -2.91 -4.70
C GLU A 156 3.05 -4.42 -4.78
N GLY A 157 2.70 -5.04 -3.65
CA GLY A 157 2.32 -6.44 -3.58
C GLY A 157 1.07 -6.78 -4.38
N PHE A 158 0.06 -5.91 -4.37
CA PHE A 158 -1.14 -6.06 -5.20
C PHE A 158 -0.84 -5.83 -6.69
N GLY A 159 0.03 -4.88 -7.03
CA GLY A 159 0.49 -4.67 -8.42
C GLY A 159 1.24 -5.89 -8.99
N ALA A 160 2.07 -6.54 -8.18
CA ALA A 160 2.81 -7.75 -8.57
C ALA A 160 1.92 -8.96 -8.88
N LEU A 161 0.67 -8.98 -8.39
CA LEU A 161 -0.32 -10.02 -8.69
C LEU A 161 -0.98 -9.87 -10.07
N GLY A 162 -0.56 -8.89 -10.87
CA GLY A 162 -0.95 -8.78 -12.28
C GLY A 162 -2.33 -8.17 -12.51
N LEU A 163 -2.85 -7.40 -11.55
CA LEU A 163 -4.00 -6.54 -11.76
C LEU A 163 -3.52 -5.30 -12.56
N PRO A 164 -3.92 -5.13 -13.84
CA PRO A 164 -3.45 -4.01 -14.64
C PRO A 164 -4.03 -2.69 -14.11
N PRO A 165 -3.24 -1.60 -14.04
CA PRO A 165 -3.78 -0.28 -13.79
C PRO A 165 -4.55 0.19 -15.03
N GLU A 166 -5.88 0.22 -14.95
CA GLU A 166 -6.72 0.94 -15.91
C GLU A 166 -6.40 2.44 -15.80
N GLN A 167 -5.79 3.00 -16.84
CA GLN A 167 -5.40 4.40 -16.93
C GLN A 167 -6.66 5.29 -16.88
N HIS A 168 -7.00 5.83 -15.71
CA HIS A 168 -8.03 6.85 -15.63
C HIS A 168 -7.50 8.17 -16.19
N ARG A 169 -8.19 8.67 -17.20
CA ARG A 169 -8.17 10.09 -17.59
C ARG A 169 -8.66 10.88 -16.37
N THR A 170 -7.87 11.88 -16.00
CA THR A 170 -8.11 12.81 -14.90
C THR A 170 -9.46 13.50 -15.10
N ASP A 171 -10.50 13.11 -14.35
CA ASP A 171 -11.68 13.95 -14.14
C ASP A 171 -11.46 14.77 -12.86
N PRO A 172 -11.79 16.07 -12.86
CA PRO A 172 -11.42 17.00 -11.81
C PRO A 172 -12.48 17.00 -10.71
N GLU A 173 -12.65 15.90 -9.99
CA GLU A 173 -13.43 15.91 -8.76
C GLU A 173 -12.54 15.54 -7.58
N LEU A 174 -12.44 16.49 -6.65
CA LEU A 174 -11.78 16.40 -5.34
C LEU A 174 -10.26 16.64 -5.33
N ALA A 175 -9.80 17.72 -5.96
CA ALA A 175 -8.47 18.25 -5.66
C ALA A 175 -8.46 18.85 -4.25
N GLY A 176 -7.82 18.14 -3.31
CA GLY A 176 -7.35 18.74 -2.06
C GLY A 176 -6.38 19.91 -2.35
N PRO A 177 -5.99 20.70 -1.34
CA PRO A 177 -5.11 21.85 -1.54
C PRO A 177 -3.88 21.43 -2.35
N ALA A 178 -3.64 22.20 -3.42
CA ALA A 178 -2.56 22.02 -4.37
C ALA A 178 -1.21 21.92 -3.68
N LEU A 179 -0.51 20.79 -3.87
CA LEU A 179 0.84 20.61 -3.34
C LEU A 179 1.88 21.05 -4.36
N LYS A 180 2.72 22.01 -3.96
CA LYS A 180 3.76 22.61 -4.80
C LYS A 180 4.77 21.54 -5.22
N GLY A 181 4.82 21.25 -6.52
CA GLY A 181 5.75 20.27 -7.12
C GLY A 181 5.19 18.85 -7.31
N LEU A 182 4.00 18.56 -6.78
CA LEU A 182 3.29 17.29 -7.01
C LEU A 182 2.18 17.43 -8.05
N ASP A 183 1.40 18.50 -7.96
CA ASP A 183 0.22 18.71 -8.80
C ASP A 183 0.60 19.52 -10.06
N ARG A 184 0.51 18.89 -11.25
CA ARG A 184 0.85 19.53 -12.55
C ARG A 184 -0.21 20.55 -13.03
N HIS A 185 -1.39 20.57 -12.39
CA HIS A 185 -2.51 21.50 -12.64
C HIS A 185 -3.01 22.16 -11.34
N ALA A 186 -2.11 22.36 -10.38
CA ALA A 186 -2.44 23.01 -9.12
C ALA A 186 -2.82 24.47 -9.32
N VAL A 187 -4.09 24.81 -9.08
CA VAL A 187 -4.50 26.18 -8.72
C VAL A 187 -3.78 26.49 -7.41
N SER A 188 -2.82 27.40 -7.44
CA SER A 188 -2.06 27.76 -6.26
C SER A 188 -2.95 28.57 -5.31
N GLN A 189 -2.64 28.56 -4.02
CA GLN A 189 -3.39 29.35 -3.03
C GLN A 189 -3.39 30.86 -3.35
N ASN A 190 -2.37 31.33 -4.06
CA ASN A 190 -2.31 32.71 -4.55
C ASN A 190 -3.37 32.97 -5.65
N ASP A 191 -3.69 31.97 -6.48
CA ASP A 191 -4.70 32.10 -7.53
C ASP A 191 -6.12 32.13 -6.93
N ALA A 192 -6.33 31.53 -5.76
CA ALA A 192 -7.58 31.63 -5.01
C ALA A 192 -7.79 33.03 -4.41
N ASP A 193 -6.73 33.65 -3.88
CA ASP A 193 -6.76 35.03 -3.37
C ASP A 193 -6.93 36.06 -4.49
N ASP A 194 -6.36 35.80 -5.67
CA ASP A 194 -6.55 36.62 -6.87
C ASP A 194 -8.00 36.52 -7.39
N LEU A 195 -8.61 35.32 -7.39
CA LEU A 195 -10.02 35.13 -7.75
C LEU A 195 -10.99 35.79 -6.75
N LEU A 196 -10.65 35.84 -5.46
CA LEU A 196 -11.43 36.54 -4.44
C LEU A 196 -11.33 38.07 -4.58
N SER A 197 -10.15 38.57 -4.94
CA SER A 197 -9.95 39.98 -5.26
C SER A 197 -10.72 40.41 -6.52
N ASP A 198 -10.82 39.54 -7.53
CA ASP A 198 -11.60 39.80 -8.75
C ASP A 198 -13.13 39.73 -8.51
N LEU A 199 -13.56 39.02 -7.47
CA LEU A 199 -14.95 39.03 -6.98
C LEU A 199 -15.29 40.22 -6.06
N GLY A 200 -14.31 41.04 -5.68
CA GLY A 200 -14.53 42.29 -4.92
C GLY A 200 -14.94 42.10 -3.45
N LEU A 201 -14.49 41.02 -2.79
CA LEU A 201 -14.59 40.84 -1.34
C LEU A 201 -13.27 41.15 -0.63
#